data_AF-A0A7K3Y781-F1
#
_entry.id   AF-A0A7K3Y781-F1
#
_cell.length_a   1.000
_cell.length_b   1.000
_cell.length_c   1.000
_cell.angle_alpha   90.00
_cell.angle_beta   90.00
_cell.angle_gamma   90.00
#
_symmetry.space_group_name_H-M   'P 1'
#
loop_
_entity.id
_entity.type
_entity.pdbx_description
1 polymer ?
#
loop_
_entity_poly.entity_id
_entity_poly.type
_entity_poly.pdbx_seq_one_letter_code
_entity_poly.pdbx_strand_id
1 'polypeptide(L)'
;MEKSLDLINTRIRDGNARVVTADEMPAIVDELGEEGALEEVDVVTTGTFGAMCSSGAFFNFGHADPPIRMERVWLNDVEAYAGLAAVDAYLGATQEADSPNRVYGGAHVLEDLIAGNTVELRATSHGTDCYPRRSITTDLLLEDMNQAVMLNPRNSYQCYDAAANSTDRTLYTYMGSLLPRCGNISYSGAGTLSPLANDPGFRVIGGGVPIFLAGGEGMVVGEGTQNSAGGGFGTLMVTGDMKGMRQDFLRAAVMNG
;
A
#
# COMPACT_ATOMS: atom_id res chain seq x y z
N MET A 1 29.25 -5.76 22.45
CA MET A 1 28.70 -7.06 21.99
C MET A 1 28.29 -6.91 20.53
N GLU A 2 28.41 -7.94 19.70
CA GLU A 2 27.92 -7.90 18.30
C GLU A 2 26.88 -9.03 18.11
N LYS A 3 25.63 -8.66 17.83
CA LYS A 3 24.57 -9.62 17.49
C LYS A 3 24.63 -9.93 16.00
N SER A 4 24.70 -11.21 15.65
CA SER A 4 24.65 -11.65 14.25
C SER A 4 23.21 -11.93 13.81
N LEU A 5 22.96 -11.78 12.51
CA LEU A 5 21.67 -12.16 11.91
C LEU A 5 21.40 -13.66 12.08
N ASP A 6 22.42 -14.51 12.06
CA ASP A 6 22.26 -15.97 12.27
C ASP A 6 21.74 -16.29 13.68
N LEU A 7 22.24 -15.56 14.68
CA LEU A 7 21.76 -15.69 16.06
C LEU A 7 20.29 -15.25 16.15
N ILE A 8 19.96 -14.07 15.61
CA ILE A 8 18.60 -13.53 15.62
C ILE A 8 17.64 -14.48 14.89
N ASN A 9 18.01 -14.97 13.71
CA ASN A 9 17.21 -15.93 12.93
C ASN A 9 17.04 -17.27 13.64
N THR A 10 18.02 -17.69 14.45
CA THR A 10 17.88 -18.87 15.31
C THR A 10 16.86 -18.61 16.41
N ARG A 11 16.96 -17.45 17.09
CA ARG A 11 16.00 -17.06 18.14
C ARG A 11 14.56 -16.93 17.62
N ILE A 12 14.39 -16.39 16.42
CA ILE A 12 13.07 -16.29 15.75
C ILE A 12 12.50 -17.69 15.49
N ARG A 13 13.30 -18.61 14.94
CA ARG A 13 12.87 -20.00 14.67
C ARG A 13 12.54 -20.77 15.94
N ASP A 14 13.29 -20.53 17.01
CA ASP A 14 13.09 -21.17 18.32
C ASP A 14 11.95 -20.51 19.12
N GLY A 15 11.37 -19.41 18.63
CA GLY A 15 10.27 -18.69 19.29
C GLY A 15 10.68 -17.96 20.57
N ASN A 16 11.97 -17.63 20.74
CA ASN A 16 12.51 -16.98 21.92
C ASN A 16 13.16 -15.61 21.64
N ALA A 17 13.03 -15.10 20.41
CA ALA A 17 13.48 -13.75 20.08
C ALA A 17 12.69 -12.70 20.86
N ARG A 18 13.38 -11.74 21.46
CA ARG A 18 12.75 -10.56 22.06
C ARG A 18 12.49 -9.52 20.97
N VAL A 19 11.22 -9.44 20.54
CA VAL A 19 10.74 -8.48 19.54
C VAL A 19 10.06 -7.32 20.26
N VAL A 20 10.43 -6.10 19.91
CA VAL A 20 9.82 -4.87 20.44
C VAL A 20 9.42 -3.94 19.30
N THR A 21 8.65 -2.92 19.62
CA THR A 21 8.27 -1.84 18.70
C THR A 21 9.22 -0.65 18.84
N ALA A 22 9.32 0.17 17.79
CA ALA A 22 10.22 1.31 17.76
C ALA A 22 9.92 2.37 18.85
N ASP A 23 8.69 2.44 19.36
CA ASP A 23 8.30 3.31 20.48
C ASP A 23 8.63 2.74 21.87
N GLU A 24 8.79 1.42 22.00
CA GLU A 24 9.25 0.79 23.24
C GLU A 24 10.77 0.93 23.43
N MET A 25 11.53 0.99 22.33
CA MET A 25 13.00 0.95 22.35
C MET A 25 13.64 2.06 23.20
N PRO A 26 13.20 3.34 23.15
CA PRO A 26 13.79 4.40 23.98
C PRO A 26 13.71 4.10 25.48
N ALA A 27 12.58 3.59 25.97
CA ALA A 27 12.41 3.26 27.39
C ALA A 27 13.34 2.12 27.83
N ILE A 28 13.57 1.13 26.97
CA ILE A 28 14.50 0.02 27.22
C ILE A 28 15.93 0.55 27.33
N VAL A 29 16.32 1.48 26.45
CA VAL A 29 17.64 2.12 26.49
C VAL A 29 17.80 2.99 27.74
N ASP A 30 16.78 3.74 28.14
CA ASP A 30 16.81 4.56 29.36
C ASP A 30 16.99 3.70 30.62
N GLU A 31 16.41 2.50 30.66
CA GLU A 31 16.50 1.58 31.79
C GLU A 31 17.80 0.76 31.82
N LEU A 32 18.21 0.21 30.67
CA LEU A 32 19.30 -0.79 30.58
C LEU A 32 20.61 -0.23 29.99
N GLY A 33 20.57 0.98 29.45
CA GLY A 33 21.64 1.53 28.61
C GLY A 33 21.70 0.89 27.21
N GLU A 34 22.50 1.48 26.31
CA GLU A 34 22.63 1.00 24.93
C GLU A 34 23.14 -0.44 24.84
N GLU A 35 24.15 -0.80 25.65
CA GLU A 35 24.72 -2.15 25.65
C GLU A 35 23.73 -3.20 26.19
N GLY A 36 23.00 -2.87 27.26
CA GLY A 36 21.97 -3.75 27.82
C GLY A 36 20.79 -3.93 26.89
N ALA A 37 20.34 -2.85 26.24
CA ALA A 37 19.28 -2.91 25.23
C ALA A 37 19.72 -3.76 24.01
N LEU A 38 20.97 -3.62 23.57
CA LEU A 38 21.52 -4.44 22.49
C LEU A 38 21.61 -5.92 22.86
N GLU A 39 21.98 -6.26 24.10
CA GLU A 39 22.02 -7.65 24.58
C GLU A 39 20.62 -8.27 24.64
N GLU A 40 19.65 -7.49 25.10
CA GLU A 40 18.31 -7.98 25.44
C GLU A 40 17.36 -8.01 24.22
N VAL A 41 17.37 -6.99 23.36
CA VAL A 41 16.44 -6.86 22.23
C VAL A 41 17.01 -7.48 20.95
N ASP A 42 16.25 -8.36 20.29
CA ASP A 42 16.68 -9.04 19.06
C ASP A 42 16.16 -8.37 17.80
N VAL A 43 14.91 -7.90 17.82
CA VAL A 43 14.26 -7.28 16.66
C VAL A 43 13.49 -6.05 17.13
N VAL A 44 13.70 -4.94 16.44
CA VAL A 44 12.86 -3.74 16.57
C VAL A 44 11.95 -3.67 15.35
N THR A 45 10.66 -3.58 15.58
CA THR A 45 9.63 -3.47 14.54
C THR A 45 9.21 -2.02 14.37
N THR A 46 9.01 -1.63 13.12
CA THR A 46 8.65 -0.27 12.71
C THR A 46 7.69 -0.38 11.52
N GLY A 47 6.81 0.59 11.32
CA GLY A 47 5.78 0.48 10.31
C GLY A 47 4.85 1.68 10.26
N THR A 48 4.13 1.81 9.14
CA THR A 48 3.10 2.83 8.99
C THR A 48 1.79 2.17 8.58
N PHE A 49 0.69 2.68 9.12
CA PHE A 49 -0.66 2.36 8.67
C PHE A 49 -1.44 3.67 8.61
N GLY A 50 -1.86 4.06 7.41
CA GLY A 50 -2.50 5.35 7.17
C GLY A 50 -3.11 5.42 5.79
N ALA A 51 -3.81 6.52 5.53
CA ALA A 51 -4.47 6.72 4.24
C ALA A 51 -3.43 7.00 3.15
N MET A 52 -3.41 6.12 2.14
CA MET A 52 -2.45 6.16 1.04
C MET A 52 -3.19 6.20 -0.30
N CYS A 53 -3.21 7.37 -0.94
CA CYS A 53 -3.78 7.51 -2.28
C CYS A 53 -2.91 6.86 -3.37
N SER A 54 -1.61 6.75 -3.10
CA SER A 54 -0.60 6.15 -3.98
C SER A 54 -0.55 4.62 -3.88
N SER A 55 -1.70 3.98 -3.70
CA SER A 55 -1.83 2.53 -3.72
C SER A 55 -2.52 2.05 -5.00
N GLY A 56 -2.17 0.84 -5.44
CA GLY A 56 -2.78 0.23 -6.62
C GLY A 56 -2.23 -1.16 -6.90
N ALA A 57 -2.81 -1.83 -7.88
CA ALA A 57 -2.42 -3.19 -8.22
C ALA A 57 -2.50 -3.48 -9.72
N PHE A 58 -1.57 -4.32 -10.19
CA PHE A 58 -1.64 -4.98 -11.48
C PHE A 58 -2.36 -6.31 -11.35
N PHE A 59 -3.22 -6.58 -12.32
CA PHE A 59 -3.95 -7.84 -12.43
C PHE A 59 -3.69 -8.49 -13.79
N ASN A 60 -3.58 -9.81 -13.78
CA ASN A 60 -3.69 -10.64 -14.96
C ASN A 60 -4.88 -11.59 -14.78
N PHE A 61 -5.92 -11.41 -15.60
CA PHE A 61 -7.19 -12.12 -15.44
C PHE A 61 -7.23 -13.50 -16.10
N GLY A 62 -6.20 -13.85 -16.88
CA GLY A 62 -6.25 -15.01 -17.77
C GLY A 62 -7.17 -14.81 -18.97
N HIS A 63 -7.07 -15.73 -19.94
CA HIS A 63 -7.90 -15.69 -21.15
C HIS A 63 -9.19 -16.50 -20.98
N ALA A 64 -10.27 -15.98 -21.57
CA ALA A 64 -11.48 -16.75 -21.84
C ALA A 64 -11.34 -17.60 -23.10
N ASP A 65 -12.28 -18.52 -23.33
CA ASP A 65 -12.43 -19.24 -24.59
C ASP A 65 -13.79 -18.87 -25.23
N PRO A 66 -13.84 -18.24 -26.42
CA PRO A 66 -12.71 -17.76 -27.21
C PRO A 66 -11.98 -16.56 -26.56
N PRO A 67 -10.71 -16.30 -26.93
CA PRO A 67 -9.87 -15.30 -26.26
C PRO A 67 -10.31 -13.87 -26.53
N ILE A 68 -10.02 -13.00 -25.57
CA ILE A 68 -10.27 -11.55 -25.61
C ILE A 68 -8.98 -10.79 -25.38
N ARG A 69 -8.83 -9.66 -26.09
CA ARG A 69 -7.92 -8.58 -25.74
C ARG A 69 -8.73 -7.47 -25.09
N MET A 70 -8.63 -7.33 -23.78
CA MET A 70 -9.38 -6.38 -22.99
C MET A 70 -8.86 -4.95 -23.25
N GLU A 71 -9.69 -4.10 -23.85
CA GLU A 71 -9.32 -2.72 -24.18
C GLU A 71 -9.84 -1.71 -23.17
N ARG A 72 -10.99 -2.01 -22.58
CA ARG A 72 -11.50 -1.32 -21.39
C ARG A 72 -11.92 -2.38 -20.40
N VAL A 73 -11.60 -2.14 -19.12
CA VAL A 73 -11.81 -3.07 -18.02
C VAL A 73 -12.45 -2.32 -16.88
N TRP A 74 -13.41 -2.97 -16.22
CA TRP A 74 -14.02 -2.50 -14.98
C TRP A 74 -14.05 -3.64 -13.97
N LEU A 75 -13.86 -3.30 -12.71
CA LEU A 75 -13.98 -4.17 -11.55
C LEU A 75 -15.02 -3.56 -10.60
N ASN A 76 -16.19 -4.18 -10.45
CA ASN A 76 -17.34 -3.60 -9.73
C ASN A 76 -17.63 -2.15 -10.16
N ASP A 77 -17.71 -1.91 -11.47
CA ASP A 77 -17.89 -0.59 -12.10
C ASP A 77 -16.79 0.46 -11.85
N VAL A 78 -15.63 0.05 -11.33
CA VAL A 78 -14.44 0.89 -11.23
C VAL A 78 -13.51 0.61 -12.40
N GLU A 79 -13.22 1.62 -13.23
CA GLU A 79 -12.36 1.45 -14.41
C GLU A 79 -10.92 1.05 -14.01
N ALA A 80 -10.42 -0.05 -14.56
CA ALA A 80 -9.02 -0.42 -14.44
C ALA A 80 -8.30 -0.10 -15.75
N TYR A 81 -7.11 0.52 -15.65
CA TYR A 81 -6.32 0.94 -16.79
C TYR A 81 -5.79 -0.28 -17.56
N ALA A 82 -6.43 -0.57 -18.69
CA ALA A 82 -6.00 -1.60 -19.63
C ALA A 82 -4.86 -1.09 -20.54
N GLY A 83 -4.55 -1.84 -21.60
CA GLY A 83 -3.53 -1.43 -22.59
C GLY A 83 -2.09 -1.80 -22.22
N LEU A 84 -1.89 -2.56 -21.15
CA LEU A 84 -0.61 -3.14 -20.78
C LEU A 84 -0.29 -4.39 -21.62
N ALA A 85 -1.27 -5.28 -21.73
CA ALA A 85 -1.24 -6.49 -22.56
C ALA A 85 -2.69 -6.97 -22.78
N ALA A 86 -2.89 -8.23 -23.18
CA ALA A 86 -4.19 -8.70 -23.64
C ALA A 86 -5.23 -8.86 -22.52
N VAL A 87 -4.82 -9.23 -21.31
CA VAL A 87 -5.72 -9.51 -20.17
C VAL A 87 -5.18 -8.91 -18.88
N ASP A 88 -4.47 -7.78 -19.04
CA ASP A 88 -3.73 -7.11 -17.98
C ASP A 88 -4.29 -5.71 -17.77
N ALA A 89 -4.50 -5.34 -16.50
CA ALA A 89 -4.96 -4.00 -16.12
C ALA A 89 -4.31 -3.53 -14.82
N TYR A 90 -4.23 -2.21 -14.64
CA TYR A 90 -3.82 -1.58 -13.39
C TYR A 90 -4.98 -0.83 -12.75
N LEU A 91 -5.24 -1.06 -11.47
CA LEU A 91 -6.26 -0.36 -10.70
C LEU A 91 -5.62 0.53 -9.64
N GLY A 92 -5.88 1.84 -9.70
CA GLY A 92 -5.48 2.79 -8.66
C GLY A 92 -6.53 2.89 -7.56
N ALA A 93 -6.08 3.01 -6.30
CA ALA A 93 -6.96 3.08 -5.13
C ALA A 93 -7.94 4.28 -5.16
N THR A 94 -7.55 5.38 -5.81
CA THR A 94 -8.35 6.61 -5.93
C THR A 94 -9.31 6.60 -7.11
N GLN A 95 -9.34 5.55 -7.93
CA GLN A 95 -10.27 5.50 -9.05
C GLN A 95 -11.71 5.37 -8.53
N GLU A 96 -12.59 6.27 -8.95
CA GLU A 96 -14.00 6.22 -8.54
C GLU A 96 -14.78 5.24 -9.41
N ALA A 97 -15.86 4.68 -8.84
CA ALA A 97 -16.82 3.90 -9.62
C ALA A 97 -17.63 4.82 -10.56
N ASP A 98 -17.98 4.31 -11.74
CA ASP A 98 -18.82 5.04 -12.72
C ASP A 98 -20.26 5.27 -12.18
N SER A 99 -20.68 4.47 -11.20
CA SER A 99 -22.00 4.55 -10.58
C SER A 99 -22.08 5.72 -9.57
N PRO A 100 -22.91 6.75 -9.80
CA PRO A 100 -23.00 7.93 -8.93
C PRO A 100 -23.65 7.65 -7.56
N ASN A 101 -24.28 6.48 -7.38
CA ASN A 101 -25.09 6.17 -6.19
C ASN A 101 -24.34 5.39 -5.11
N ARG A 102 -23.07 5.06 -5.31
CA ARG A 102 -22.28 4.27 -4.36
C ARG A 102 -20.96 4.96 -4.08
N VAL A 103 -20.68 5.24 -2.81
CA VAL A 103 -19.35 5.66 -2.38
C VAL A 103 -18.45 4.44 -2.41
N TYR A 104 -17.89 4.17 -3.59
CA TYR A 104 -17.10 2.99 -3.90
C TYR A 104 -16.06 3.34 -4.97
N GLY A 105 -14.94 2.63 -4.98
CA GLY A 105 -13.80 2.95 -5.83
C GLY A 105 -12.71 1.90 -5.73
N GLY A 106 -11.55 2.19 -6.31
CA GLY A 106 -10.45 1.23 -6.43
C GLY A 106 -9.99 0.69 -5.08
N ALA A 107 -9.90 1.52 -4.05
CA ALA A 107 -9.56 1.08 -2.70
C ALA A 107 -10.52 0.00 -2.17
N HIS A 108 -11.81 0.14 -2.48
CA HIS A 108 -12.83 -0.83 -2.06
C HIS A 108 -12.74 -2.12 -2.85
N VAL A 109 -12.46 -2.07 -4.16
CA VAL A 109 -12.18 -3.27 -4.96
C VAL A 109 -10.97 -4.03 -4.42
N LEU A 110 -9.88 -3.32 -4.09
CA LEU A 110 -8.68 -3.94 -3.52
C LEU A 110 -8.98 -4.59 -2.16
N GLU A 111 -9.74 -3.91 -1.30
CA GLU A 111 -10.17 -4.46 -0.01
C GLU A 111 -11.08 -5.69 -0.20
N ASP A 112 -12.07 -5.62 -1.09
CA ASP A 112 -13.00 -6.73 -1.35
C ASP A 112 -12.26 -7.97 -1.84
N LEU A 113 -11.32 -7.82 -2.79
CA LEU A 113 -10.49 -8.92 -3.26
C LEU A 113 -9.66 -9.55 -2.13
N ILE A 114 -9.02 -8.72 -1.29
CA ILE A 114 -8.20 -9.19 -0.15
C ILE A 114 -9.07 -9.82 0.95
N ALA A 115 -10.32 -9.39 1.10
CA ALA A 115 -11.30 -9.98 2.01
C ALA A 115 -11.82 -11.34 1.52
N GLY A 116 -11.50 -11.75 0.30
CA GLY A 116 -12.05 -12.95 -0.34
C GLY A 116 -13.46 -12.74 -0.89
N ASN A 117 -13.90 -11.50 -1.09
CA ASN A 117 -15.16 -11.18 -1.74
C ASN A 117 -15.02 -11.29 -3.26
N THR A 118 -16.13 -11.61 -3.90
CA THR A 118 -16.25 -11.66 -5.36
C THR A 118 -16.33 -10.26 -5.96
N VAL A 119 -15.66 -10.06 -7.10
CA VAL A 119 -15.69 -8.81 -7.88
C VAL A 119 -16.11 -9.11 -9.32
N GLU A 120 -17.07 -8.35 -9.85
CA GLU A 120 -17.49 -8.44 -11.25
C GLU A 120 -16.43 -7.79 -12.14
N LEU A 121 -15.81 -8.59 -13.00
CA LEU A 121 -15.00 -8.15 -14.13
C LEU A 121 -15.90 -7.91 -15.34
N ARG A 122 -15.88 -6.69 -15.87
CA ARG A 122 -16.45 -6.35 -17.17
C ARG A 122 -15.34 -5.87 -18.09
N ALA A 123 -15.26 -6.40 -19.30
CA ALA A 123 -14.32 -5.91 -20.29
C ALA A 123 -14.90 -5.85 -21.70
N THR A 124 -14.42 -4.89 -22.49
CA THR A 124 -14.81 -4.68 -23.89
C THR A 124 -13.60 -4.67 -24.82
N SER A 125 -13.80 -5.08 -26.05
CA SER A 125 -12.80 -5.14 -27.12
C SER A 125 -13.45 -4.88 -28.48
N HIS A 126 -12.75 -4.23 -29.41
CA HIS A 126 -13.20 -4.17 -30.82
C HIS A 126 -13.18 -5.55 -31.52
N GLY A 127 -12.37 -6.48 -31.00
CA GLY A 127 -12.20 -7.84 -31.53
C GLY A 127 -11.29 -7.92 -32.77
N THR A 128 -10.49 -8.98 -32.84
CA THR A 128 -9.60 -9.31 -33.97
C THR A 128 -9.66 -10.80 -34.28
N ASP A 129 -9.01 -11.26 -35.36
CA ASP A 129 -8.96 -12.70 -35.67
C ASP A 129 -8.24 -13.51 -34.57
N CYS A 130 -7.24 -12.93 -33.90
CA CYS A 130 -6.55 -13.56 -32.76
C CYS A 130 -7.35 -13.47 -31.45
N TYR A 131 -8.23 -12.48 -31.33
CA TYR A 131 -9.02 -12.19 -30.13
C TYR A 131 -10.47 -11.88 -30.53
N PRO A 132 -11.25 -12.88 -30.95
CA PRO A 132 -12.54 -12.63 -31.58
C PRO A 132 -13.63 -12.21 -30.58
N ARG A 133 -13.45 -12.47 -29.29
CA ARG A 133 -14.41 -12.08 -28.25
C ARG A 133 -14.39 -10.57 -28.04
N ARG A 134 -15.56 -9.93 -28.15
CA ARG A 134 -15.73 -8.47 -28.02
C ARG A 134 -16.15 -7.98 -26.63
N SER A 135 -16.69 -8.86 -25.81
CA SER A 135 -17.06 -8.54 -24.44
C SER A 135 -16.99 -9.75 -23.53
N ILE A 136 -16.79 -9.48 -22.24
CA ILE A 136 -16.92 -10.46 -21.17
C ILE A 136 -17.44 -9.76 -19.92
N THR A 137 -18.33 -10.44 -19.21
CA THR A 137 -18.75 -10.11 -17.86
C THR A 137 -18.69 -11.41 -17.05
N THR A 138 -17.94 -11.41 -15.96
CA THR A 138 -17.79 -12.58 -15.09
C THR A 138 -17.42 -12.13 -13.69
N ASP A 139 -17.80 -12.92 -12.71
CA ASP A 139 -17.37 -12.78 -11.34
C ASP A 139 -16.02 -13.47 -11.14
N LEU A 140 -15.10 -12.83 -10.40
CA LEU A 140 -13.79 -13.36 -10.05
C LEU A 140 -13.51 -13.18 -8.56
N LEU A 141 -12.83 -14.16 -7.98
CA LEU A 141 -12.11 -14.05 -6.70
C LEU A 141 -10.65 -13.65 -6.97
N LEU A 142 -9.97 -13.18 -5.92
CA LEU A 142 -8.54 -12.89 -5.98
C LEU A 142 -7.71 -14.14 -6.35
N GLU A 143 -8.15 -15.32 -5.92
CA GLU A 143 -7.48 -16.58 -6.22
C GLU A 143 -7.56 -17.01 -7.69
N ASP A 144 -8.63 -16.61 -8.40
CA ASP A 144 -8.86 -16.92 -9.81
C ASP A 144 -7.91 -16.18 -10.75
N MET A 145 -7.35 -15.05 -10.31
CA MET A 145 -6.43 -14.24 -11.11
C MET A 145 -5.07 -14.94 -11.22
N ASN A 146 -4.46 -14.96 -12.41
CA ASN A 146 -3.12 -15.53 -12.57
C ASN A 146 -2.08 -14.78 -11.73
N GLN A 147 -2.18 -13.45 -11.72
CA GLN A 147 -1.35 -12.55 -10.92
C GLN A 147 -2.20 -11.40 -10.37
N ALA A 148 -1.91 -11.02 -9.13
CA ALA A 148 -2.44 -9.84 -8.48
C ALA A 148 -1.30 -9.20 -7.67
N VAL A 149 -0.66 -8.18 -8.25
CA VAL A 149 0.56 -7.57 -7.72
C VAL A 149 0.25 -6.16 -7.26
N MET A 150 0.26 -5.93 -5.95
CA MET A 150 0.18 -4.57 -5.42
C MET A 150 1.46 -3.84 -5.77
N LEU A 151 1.33 -2.65 -6.39
CA LEU A 151 2.45 -1.78 -6.66
C LEU A 151 2.09 -0.35 -6.27
N ASN A 152 2.70 0.12 -5.20
CA ASN A 152 2.44 1.44 -4.68
C ASN A 152 3.62 2.35 -5.02
N PRO A 153 3.45 3.39 -5.87
CA PRO A 153 4.55 4.28 -6.24
C PRO A 153 5.09 5.13 -5.09
N ARG A 154 4.37 5.24 -3.96
CA ARG A 154 4.77 6.00 -2.76
C ARG A 154 4.14 5.42 -1.50
N ASN A 155 4.97 5.10 -0.51
CA ASN A 155 4.66 4.70 0.85
C ASN A 155 5.74 5.23 1.79
N SER A 156 5.50 5.16 3.10
CA SER A 156 6.48 5.46 4.16
C SER A 156 7.24 6.76 3.91
N TYR A 157 6.68 7.87 4.38
CA TYR A 157 7.30 9.19 4.23
C TYR A 157 8.28 9.49 5.37
N GLN A 158 9.39 10.16 5.07
CA GLN A 158 10.28 10.75 6.10
C GLN A 158 9.56 11.84 6.89
N CYS A 159 8.95 12.77 6.16
CA CYS A 159 8.06 13.78 6.70
C CYS A 159 6.95 14.07 5.68
N TYR A 160 5.90 14.75 6.13
CA TYR A 160 4.77 15.13 5.30
C TYR A 160 4.33 16.55 5.65
N ASP A 161 3.77 17.26 4.67
CA ASP A 161 3.27 18.60 4.89
C ASP A 161 2.02 18.59 5.78
N ALA A 162 1.90 19.63 6.61
CA ALA A 162 0.69 19.92 7.35
C ALA A 162 -0.12 20.99 6.61
N ALA A 163 -1.43 20.76 6.46
CA ALA A 163 -2.33 21.66 5.75
C ALA A 163 -3.19 22.46 6.74
N ALA A 164 -3.27 23.77 6.54
CA ALA A 164 -4.17 24.67 7.24
C ALA A 164 -4.81 25.65 6.25
N ASN A 165 -6.03 26.11 6.56
CA ASN A 165 -6.77 26.99 5.68
C ASN A 165 -6.77 28.44 6.21
N SER A 166 -5.99 29.31 5.58
CA SER A 166 -5.88 30.73 5.95
C SER A 166 -7.03 31.61 5.43
N THR A 167 -7.93 31.06 4.60
CA THR A 167 -9.08 31.79 4.04
C THR A 167 -10.21 31.96 5.05
N ASP A 168 -11.27 32.67 4.69
CA ASP A 168 -12.41 32.99 5.56
C ASP A 168 -13.59 31.98 5.46
N ARG A 169 -13.49 30.97 4.57
CA ARG A 169 -14.50 29.92 4.37
C ARG A 169 -13.93 28.53 4.57
N THR A 170 -14.76 27.55 4.94
CA THR A 170 -14.35 26.14 5.07
C THR A 170 -13.96 25.58 3.71
N LEU A 171 -12.83 24.85 3.65
CA LEU A 171 -12.42 24.09 2.48
C LEU A 171 -12.69 22.60 2.71
N TYR A 172 -13.27 21.97 1.72
CA TYR A 172 -13.60 20.55 1.70
C TYR A 172 -12.56 19.84 0.83
N THR A 173 -11.71 18.99 1.44
CA THR A 173 -10.50 18.45 0.77
C THR A 173 -10.38 16.95 0.97
N TYR A 174 -9.51 16.29 0.18
CA TYR A 174 -9.20 14.87 0.38
C TYR A 174 -8.57 14.55 1.75
N MET A 175 -8.08 15.56 2.49
CA MET A 175 -7.52 15.43 3.84
C MET A 175 -8.55 15.68 4.95
N GLY A 176 -9.83 15.81 4.61
CA GLY A 176 -10.89 16.29 5.49
C GLY A 176 -11.17 17.79 5.36
N SER A 177 -12.07 18.31 6.19
CA SER A 177 -12.42 19.73 6.20
C SER A 177 -11.33 20.58 6.86
N LEU A 178 -10.94 21.67 6.20
CA LEU A 178 -10.05 22.69 6.76
C LEU A 178 -10.83 23.96 7.09
N LEU A 179 -10.90 24.30 8.38
CA LEU A 179 -11.67 25.41 8.92
C LEU A 179 -11.02 26.77 8.60
N PRO A 180 -11.84 27.83 8.42
CA PRO A 180 -11.35 29.19 8.17
C PRO A 180 -10.31 29.67 9.18
N ARG A 181 -9.44 30.60 8.74
CA ARG A 181 -8.49 31.34 9.59
C ARG A 181 -7.60 30.43 10.45
N CYS A 182 -7.14 29.33 9.84
CA CYS A 182 -6.31 28.31 10.47
C CYS A 182 -6.98 27.70 11.72
N GLY A 183 -8.30 27.51 11.69
CA GLY A 183 -9.05 26.95 12.82
C GLY A 183 -8.72 25.49 13.14
N ASN A 184 -8.08 24.77 12.21
CA ASN A 184 -7.49 23.45 12.42
C ASN A 184 -6.27 23.24 11.49
N ILE A 185 -5.55 22.16 11.75
CA ILE A 185 -4.43 21.66 10.94
C ILE A 185 -4.69 20.17 10.66
N SER A 186 -4.56 19.75 9.41
CA SER A 186 -4.58 18.34 9.01
C SER A 186 -3.15 17.89 8.69
N TYR A 187 -2.73 16.76 9.24
CA TYR A 187 -1.40 16.21 9.04
C TYR A 187 -1.46 14.67 9.05
N SER A 188 -0.40 14.03 8.55
CA SER A 188 -0.26 12.57 8.56
C SER A 188 1.17 12.19 8.93
N GLY A 189 1.33 11.08 9.64
CA GLY A 189 2.63 10.55 10.02
C GLY A 189 2.50 9.47 11.09
N ALA A 190 3.50 8.58 11.16
CA ALA A 190 3.59 7.53 12.18
C ALA A 190 4.53 7.90 13.34
N GLY A 191 5.10 9.12 13.34
CA GLY A 191 6.06 9.55 14.37
C GLY A 191 7.23 8.58 14.50
N THR A 192 7.54 8.17 15.74
CA THR A 192 8.64 7.24 16.04
C THR A 192 8.44 5.85 15.44
N LEU A 193 7.21 5.48 15.06
CA LEU A 193 6.93 4.22 14.37
C LEU A 193 7.26 4.29 12.87
N SER A 194 7.57 5.45 12.29
CA SER A 194 7.87 5.53 10.86
C SER A 194 9.20 4.83 10.53
N PRO A 195 9.24 3.89 9.56
CA PRO A 195 10.49 3.25 9.15
C PRO A 195 11.56 4.24 8.72
N LEU A 196 11.17 5.30 7.98
CA LEU A 196 12.13 6.28 7.48
C LEU A 196 12.59 7.30 8.54
N ALA A 197 11.86 7.44 9.66
CA ALA A 197 12.37 8.18 10.81
C ALA A 197 13.45 7.38 11.56
N ASN A 198 13.37 6.05 11.52
CA ASN A 198 14.34 5.13 12.12
C ASN A 198 15.55 4.83 11.21
N ASP A 199 15.46 5.16 9.91
CA ASP A 199 16.59 5.12 8.97
C ASP A 199 16.65 6.38 8.09
N PRO A 200 16.92 7.57 8.66
CA PRO A 200 16.85 8.84 7.94
C PRO A 200 17.91 8.98 6.83
N GLY A 201 18.96 8.16 6.88
CA GLY A 201 20.03 8.13 5.90
C GLY A 201 19.89 7.05 4.83
N PHE A 202 18.79 6.29 4.82
CA PHE A 202 18.57 5.14 3.92
C PHE A 202 19.76 4.17 3.93
N ARG A 203 20.31 3.89 5.12
CA ARG A 203 21.47 3.01 5.30
C ARG A 203 21.10 1.56 5.15
N VAL A 204 19.88 1.20 5.56
CA VAL A 204 19.37 -0.17 5.58
C VAL A 204 18.08 -0.34 4.79
N ILE A 205 17.23 0.69 4.70
CA ILE A 205 16.00 0.68 3.91
C ILE A 205 16.30 1.17 2.50
N GLY A 206 16.13 0.30 1.50
CA GLY A 206 16.38 0.60 0.10
C GLY A 206 15.84 -0.50 -0.81
N GLY A 207 16.09 -0.38 -2.12
CA GLY A 207 15.62 -1.35 -3.11
C GLY A 207 16.08 -2.79 -2.78
N GLY A 208 15.16 -3.74 -2.86
CA GLY A 208 15.41 -5.15 -2.54
C GLY A 208 15.14 -5.54 -1.08
N VAL A 209 14.93 -4.58 -0.18
CA VAL A 209 14.67 -4.86 1.23
C VAL A 209 13.29 -5.50 1.39
N PRO A 210 13.18 -6.71 1.98
CA PRO A 210 11.90 -7.33 2.28
C PRO A 210 11.14 -6.53 3.33
N ILE A 211 9.82 -6.43 3.15
CA ILE A 211 8.94 -5.74 4.08
C ILE A 211 7.66 -6.54 4.31
N PHE A 212 6.95 -6.19 5.37
CA PHE A 212 5.59 -6.63 5.60
C PHE A 212 4.62 -5.62 4.96
N LEU A 213 3.96 -5.99 3.88
CA LEU A 213 3.05 -5.13 3.13
C LEU A 213 1.63 -5.68 3.22
N ALA A 214 0.73 -4.90 3.85
CA ALA A 214 -0.69 -5.23 3.94
C ALA A 214 -0.99 -6.67 4.41
N GLY A 215 -0.22 -7.19 5.36
CA GLY A 215 -0.47 -8.52 5.92
C GLY A 215 0.35 -9.65 5.31
N GLY A 216 1.00 -9.40 4.17
CA GLY A 216 1.79 -10.36 3.41
C GLY A 216 3.24 -9.93 3.18
N GLU A 217 3.96 -10.74 2.41
CA GLU A 217 5.33 -10.46 2.01
C GLU A 217 5.37 -9.40 0.90
N GLY A 218 6.25 -8.42 1.07
CA GLY A 218 6.50 -7.39 0.09
C GLY A 218 7.97 -7.02 0.03
N MET A 219 8.29 -6.05 -0.81
CA MET A 219 9.64 -5.57 -1.02
C MET A 219 9.64 -4.09 -1.38
N VAL A 220 10.67 -3.39 -0.96
CA VAL A 220 10.97 -2.04 -1.47
C VAL A 220 11.51 -2.17 -2.89
N VAL A 221 10.88 -1.50 -3.84
CA VAL A 221 11.34 -1.43 -5.24
C VAL A 221 12.43 -0.37 -5.39
N GLY A 222 12.24 0.78 -4.73
CA GLY A 222 13.12 1.94 -4.83
C GLY A 222 12.45 3.16 -4.24
N GLU A 223 12.84 4.35 -4.70
CA GLU A 223 12.36 5.63 -4.18
C GLU A 223 10.93 6.00 -4.59
N GLY A 224 10.52 5.57 -5.78
CA GLY A 224 9.20 5.90 -6.32
C GLY A 224 9.07 7.33 -6.84
N THR A 225 7.84 7.84 -6.81
CA THR A 225 7.52 9.19 -7.32
C THR A 225 7.58 10.23 -6.21
N GLN A 226 7.83 11.50 -6.54
CA GLN A 226 7.91 12.61 -5.56
C GLN A 226 8.94 12.43 -4.43
N ASN A 227 9.89 11.51 -4.58
CA ASN A 227 10.97 11.34 -3.61
C ASN A 227 11.88 12.57 -3.56
N SER A 228 12.18 13.05 -2.36
CA SER A 228 13.19 14.10 -2.12
C SER A 228 13.93 13.86 -0.81
N ALA A 229 14.70 12.76 -0.76
CA ALA A 229 15.47 12.37 0.42
C ALA A 229 16.44 13.47 0.90
N GLY A 230 17.11 14.18 -0.02
CA GLY A 230 18.01 15.29 0.32
C GLY A 230 17.30 16.49 0.96
N GLY A 231 15.99 16.65 0.73
CA GLY A 231 15.15 17.66 1.36
C GLY A 231 14.40 17.17 2.60
N GLY A 232 14.60 15.91 3.02
CA GLY A 232 13.87 15.28 4.12
C GLY A 232 12.48 14.76 3.77
N PHE A 233 12.08 14.76 2.49
CA PHE A 233 10.78 14.28 1.99
C PHE A 233 10.95 12.96 1.23
N GLY A 234 11.73 12.04 1.78
CA GLY A 234 11.93 10.73 1.19
C GLY A 234 10.67 9.86 1.19
N THR A 235 10.51 9.02 0.17
CA THR A 235 9.44 8.02 0.02
C THR A 235 9.97 6.67 -0.44
N LEU A 236 9.15 5.63 -0.32
CA LEU A 236 9.44 4.30 -0.85
C LEU A 236 8.38 3.86 -1.84
N MET A 237 8.80 3.33 -2.98
CA MET A 237 7.97 2.49 -3.83
C MET A 237 8.02 1.06 -3.31
N VAL A 238 6.86 0.41 -3.19
CA VAL A 238 6.75 -0.94 -2.63
C VAL A 238 5.91 -1.84 -3.51
N THR A 239 6.22 -3.13 -3.50
CA THR A 239 5.49 -4.17 -4.24
C THR A 239 5.24 -5.39 -3.37
N GLY A 240 4.19 -6.15 -3.65
CA GLY A 240 3.88 -7.41 -2.98
C GLY A 240 2.77 -8.20 -3.66
N ASP A 241 2.72 -9.51 -3.40
CA ASP A 241 1.65 -10.38 -3.90
C ASP A 241 0.39 -10.19 -3.04
N MET A 242 -0.71 -9.79 -3.67
CA MET A 242 -1.98 -9.59 -2.99
C MET A 242 -2.55 -10.88 -2.40
N LYS A 243 -2.22 -12.06 -2.95
CA LYS A 243 -2.74 -13.35 -2.47
C LYS A 243 -2.26 -13.70 -1.07
N GLY A 244 -1.16 -13.09 -0.60
CA GLY A 244 -0.67 -13.22 0.78
C GLY A 244 -1.15 -12.12 1.74
N MET A 245 -1.91 -11.14 1.24
CA MET A 245 -2.36 -9.99 2.04
C MET A 245 -3.57 -10.32 2.89
N ARG A 246 -3.82 -9.51 3.92
CA ARG A 246 -4.92 -9.70 4.87
C ARG A 246 -5.64 -8.38 5.12
N GLN A 247 -6.97 -8.45 5.16
CA GLN A 247 -7.83 -7.29 5.32
C GLN A 247 -7.54 -6.49 6.62
N ASP A 248 -7.03 -7.16 7.66
CA ASP A 248 -6.62 -6.49 8.92
C ASP A 248 -5.53 -5.42 8.72
N PHE A 249 -4.79 -5.49 7.61
CA PHE A 249 -3.70 -4.60 7.28
C PHE A 249 -3.96 -3.79 5.99
N LEU A 250 -5.20 -3.81 5.46
CA LEU A 250 -5.63 -2.95 4.36
C LEU A 250 -7.13 -2.68 4.46
N ARG A 251 -7.49 -1.39 4.52
CA ARG A 251 -8.89 -0.94 4.59
C ARG A 251 -9.13 0.16 3.57
N ALA A 252 -10.25 0.10 2.86
CA ALA A 252 -10.72 1.24 2.09
C ALA A 252 -11.20 2.34 3.06
N ALA A 253 -10.93 3.59 2.71
CA ALA A 253 -11.35 4.73 3.50
C ALA A 253 -12.11 5.71 2.63
N VAL A 254 -13.23 6.22 3.15
CA VAL A 254 -13.97 7.35 2.60
C VAL A 254 -13.72 8.54 3.51
N MET A 255 -13.13 9.59 2.96
CA MET A 255 -12.91 10.84 3.67
C MET A 255 -13.96 11.85 3.23
N ASN A 256 -14.92 12.12 4.11
CA ASN A 256 -15.88 13.21 3.93
C ASN A 256 -15.18 14.49 4.39
N GLY A 257 -14.50 15.14 3.46
CA GLY A 257 -13.85 16.42 3.68
C GLY A 257 -14.73 17.55 3.25
#